data_AF-A0A1E7JAV2-F1
#
_entry.id   AF-A0A1E7JAV2-F1
#
_cell.length_a   1.000
_cell.length_b   1.000
_cell.length_c   1.000
_cell.angle_alpha   90.00
_cell.angle_beta   90.00
_cell.angle_gamma   90.00
#
_symmetry.space_group_name_H-M   'P 1'
#
loop_
_entity.id
_entity.type
_entity.pdbx_description
1 polymer ?
#
loop_
_entity_poly.entity_id
_entity_poly.type
_entity_poly.pdbx_seq_one_letter_code
_entity_poly.pdbx_strand_id
1 'polypeptide(L)'
;MEPIPEEVVEENWQEVAGFTPGQQNKEMGKLAKNQPDLLAFMMEFSEELDREVKELAIYMFFVVYRSFEKGSRKKIRKISAKEIIECYEYNEGLMKSLEGVHEKFLDRIARAELSRQPYVIKYVTDTLMEAPEEEDPLDLTEEDVGFLFLLLKTVVDVLDKTK
;
A
#
# COMPACT_ATOMS: atom_id res chain seq x y z
N MET A 1 -12.22 2.77 -9.29
CA MET A 1 -11.60 3.18 -10.56
C MET A 1 -11.82 2.07 -11.60
N GLU A 2 -11.38 2.19 -12.86
CA GLU A 2 -11.14 0.97 -13.67
C GLU A 2 -9.91 0.25 -13.11
N PRO A 3 -9.76 -1.07 -13.28
CA PRO A 3 -8.55 -1.76 -12.86
C PRO A 3 -7.31 -1.18 -13.55
N ILE A 4 -6.29 -0.84 -12.75
CA ILE A 4 -4.99 -0.39 -13.25
C ILE A 4 -4.28 -1.59 -13.88
N PRO A 5 -3.84 -1.54 -15.14
CA PRO A 5 -3.16 -2.66 -15.79
C PRO A 5 -1.87 -3.05 -15.06
N GLU A 6 -1.53 -4.33 -15.08
CA GLU A 6 -0.29 -4.87 -14.48
C GLU A 6 0.96 -4.15 -14.98
N GLU A 7 1.07 -3.96 -16.30
CA GLU A 7 2.17 -3.25 -16.95
C GLU A 7 2.40 -1.85 -16.36
N VAL A 8 1.31 -1.13 -16.00
CA VAL A 8 1.41 0.20 -15.38
C VAL A 8 1.99 0.13 -13.97
N VAL A 9 1.67 -0.92 -13.21
CA VAL A 9 2.19 -1.15 -11.87
C VAL A 9 3.67 -1.52 -11.94
N GLU A 10 4.04 -2.44 -12.83
CA GLU A 10 5.43 -2.89 -13.05
C GLU A 10 6.35 -1.75 -13.53
N GLU A 11 5.95 -1.03 -14.58
CA GLU A 11 6.70 0.12 -15.08
C GLU A 11 6.87 1.20 -13.99
N ASN A 12 5.83 1.39 -13.16
CA ASN A 12 5.90 2.36 -12.08
C ASN A 12 6.89 1.94 -10.98
N TRP A 13 6.85 0.69 -10.55
CA TRP A 13 7.79 0.16 -9.58
C TRP A 13 9.24 0.30 -10.07
N GLN A 14 9.53 -0.11 -11.31
CA GLN A 14 10.85 0.03 -11.92
C GLN A 14 11.32 1.49 -12.00
N GLU A 15 10.42 2.40 -12.37
CA GLU A 15 10.75 3.83 -12.42
C GLU A 15 11.10 4.37 -11.02
N VAL A 16 10.31 4.00 -9.99
CA VAL A 16 10.55 4.41 -8.60
C VAL A 16 11.88 3.86 -8.08
N ALA A 17 12.20 2.59 -8.38
CA ALA A 17 13.49 1.98 -8.02
C ALA A 17 14.68 2.73 -8.65
N GLY A 18 14.50 3.31 -9.84
CA GLY A 18 15.52 4.10 -10.54
C GLY A 18 15.65 5.57 -10.09
N PHE A 19 14.87 6.02 -9.10
CA PHE A 19 14.90 7.42 -8.68
C PHE A 19 16.18 7.82 -7.95
N THR A 20 16.71 8.98 -8.33
CA THR A 20 17.74 9.66 -7.53
C THR A 20 17.12 10.24 -6.26
N PRO A 21 17.92 10.51 -5.20
CA PRO A 21 17.42 11.14 -3.97
C PRO A 21 16.70 12.47 -4.21
N GLY A 22 17.16 13.27 -5.19
CA GLY A 22 16.49 14.51 -5.58
C GLY A 22 15.11 14.30 -6.18
N GLN A 23 14.93 13.24 -6.98
CA GLN A 23 13.62 12.86 -7.53
C GLN A 23 12.68 12.34 -6.44
N GLN A 24 13.17 11.46 -5.56
CA GLN A 24 12.40 10.95 -4.42
C GLN A 24 11.85 12.10 -3.57
N ASN A 25 12.70 13.04 -3.17
CA ASN A 25 12.30 14.22 -2.39
C ASN A 25 11.25 15.08 -3.11
N LYS A 26 11.43 15.29 -4.42
CA LYS A 26 10.50 16.08 -5.23
C LYS A 26 9.13 15.42 -5.31
N GLU A 27 9.08 14.13 -5.62
CA GLU A 27 7.82 13.40 -5.77
C GLU A 27 7.13 13.18 -4.42
N MET A 28 7.87 12.89 -3.35
CA MET A 28 7.32 12.85 -1.99
C MET A 28 6.73 14.21 -1.58
N GLY A 29 7.40 15.32 -1.94
CA GLY A 29 6.87 16.67 -1.74
C GLY A 29 5.58 16.97 -2.52
N LYS A 30 5.36 16.33 -3.68
CA LYS A 30 4.08 16.42 -4.40
C LYS A 30 3.00 15.58 -3.71
N LEU A 31 3.34 14.37 -3.31
CA LEU A 31 2.45 13.48 -2.56
C LEU A 31 1.95 14.19 -1.30
N ALA A 32 2.84 14.77 -0.49
CA ALA A 32 2.47 15.50 0.72
C ALA A 32 1.49 16.67 0.47
N LYS A 33 1.60 17.35 -0.69
CA LYS A 33 0.68 18.44 -1.07
C LYS A 33 -0.66 17.93 -1.58
N ASN A 34 -0.65 16.81 -2.30
CA ASN A 34 -1.80 16.23 -2.95
C ASN A 34 -2.63 15.36 -2.00
N GLN A 35 -2.00 14.60 -1.11
CA GLN A 35 -2.62 13.67 -0.16
C GLN A 35 -1.97 13.79 1.23
N PRO A 36 -2.11 14.95 1.90
CA PRO A 36 -1.51 15.17 3.22
C PRO A 36 -2.01 14.16 4.27
N ASP A 37 -3.31 13.90 4.32
CA ASP A 37 -3.92 13.02 5.33
C ASP A 37 -3.54 11.54 5.09
N LEU A 38 -3.35 11.14 3.84
CA LEU A 38 -2.94 9.77 3.50
C LEU A 38 -1.47 9.52 3.87
N LEU A 39 -0.61 10.53 3.65
CA LEU A 39 0.77 10.47 4.12
C LEU A 39 0.83 10.47 5.65
N ALA A 40 0.04 11.32 6.31
CA ALA A 40 -0.03 11.37 7.77
C ALA A 40 -0.46 10.01 8.34
N PHE A 41 -1.50 9.40 7.79
CA PHE A 41 -1.94 8.05 8.15
C PHE A 41 -0.79 7.04 8.06
N MET A 42 -0.08 6.99 6.93
CA MET A 42 1.03 6.04 6.77
C MET A 42 2.16 6.30 7.76
N MET A 43 2.51 7.57 8.00
CA MET A 43 3.58 7.94 8.93
C MET A 43 3.23 7.61 10.38
N GLU A 44 2.00 7.91 10.81
CA GLU A 44 1.54 7.69 12.19
C GLU A 44 1.37 6.19 12.47
N PHE A 45 0.72 5.44 11.57
CA PHE A 45 0.45 4.02 11.82
C PHE A 45 1.69 3.15 11.65
N SER A 46 2.73 3.62 10.96
CA SER A 46 4.02 2.91 10.88
C SER A 46 5.07 3.41 11.87
N GLU A 47 4.75 4.36 12.76
CA GLU A 47 5.75 5.06 13.59
C GLU A 47 6.57 4.09 14.46
N GLU A 48 5.89 3.15 15.09
CA GLU A 48 6.43 2.16 16.03
C GLU A 48 7.08 0.95 15.34
N LEU A 49 6.98 0.85 14.00
CA LEU A 49 7.66 -0.20 13.26
C LEU A 49 9.17 0.02 13.27
N ASP A 50 9.91 -1.10 13.21
CA ASP A 50 11.34 -1.07 13.03
C ASP A 50 11.72 -0.26 11.78
N ARG A 51 12.88 0.38 11.85
CA ARG A 51 13.28 1.39 10.86
C ARG A 51 13.18 0.89 9.43
N GLU A 52 13.70 -0.30 9.16
CA GLU A 52 13.74 -0.90 7.82
C GLU A 52 12.34 -1.29 7.33
N VAL A 53 11.51 -1.82 8.23
CA VAL A 53 10.09 -2.14 7.98
C VAL A 53 9.29 -0.89 7.64
N LYS A 54 9.52 0.21 8.38
CA LYS A 54 8.91 1.51 8.11
C LYS A 54 9.38 2.08 6.76
N GLU A 55 10.67 1.99 6.46
CA GLU A 55 11.21 2.43 5.16
C GLU A 55 10.56 1.65 4.00
N LEU A 56 10.38 0.33 4.15
CA LEU A 56 9.62 -0.50 3.21
C LEU A 56 8.16 -0.05 3.09
N ALA A 57 7.47 0.19 4.21
CA ALA A 57 6.07 0.62 4.23
C ALA A 57 5.85 1.92 3.44
N ILE A 58 6.72 2.90 3.65
CA ILE A 58 6.67 4.19 2.95
C ILE A 58 7.02 4.04 1.47
N TYR A 59 7.99 3.18 1.13
CA TYR A 59 8.33 2.86 -0.25
C TYR A 59 7.14 2.24 -0.99
N MET A 60 6.53 1.18 -0.44
CA MET A 60 5.38 0.50 -1.02
C MET A 60 4.19 1.43 -1.15
N PHE A 61 3.91 2.25 -0.12
CA PHE A 61 2.88 3.28 -0.16
C PHE A 61 3.08 4.25 -1.34
N PHE A 62 4.31 4.71 -1.53
CA PHE A 62 4.64 5.63 -2.62
C PHE A 62 4.43 4.99 -4.00
N VAL A 63 4.85 3.72 -4.18
CA VAL A 63 4.60 2.96 -5.41
C VAL A 63 3.10 2.80 -5.65
N VAL A 64 2.33 2.35 -4.65
CA VAL A 64 0.87 2.22 -4.74
C VAL A 64 0.23 3.54 -5.15
N TYR A 65 0.52 4.64 -4.45
CA TYR A 65 -0.04 5.95 -4.78
C TYR A 65 0.27 6.37 -6.22
N ARG A 66 1.52 6.20 -6.67
CA ARG A 66 1.91 6.55 -8.05
C ARG A 66 1.25 5.65 -9.09
N SER A 67 1.02 4.38 -8.79
CA SER A 67 0.28 3.47 -9.68
C SER A 67 -1.14 4.00 -9.91
N PHE A 68 -1.82 4.49 -8.86
CA PHE A 68 -3.11 5.16 -9.02
C PHE A 68 -3.01 6.50 -9.75
N GLU A 69 -1.95 7.28 -9.52
CA GLU A 69 -1.76 8.56 -10.20
C GLU A 69 -1.58 8.38 -11.71
N LYS A 70 -0.83 7.35 -12.13
CA LYS A 70 -0.59 7.00 -13.53
C LYS A 70 -1.76 6.27 -14.19
N GLY A 71 -2.38 5.34 -13.46
CA GLY A 71 -3.48 4.52 -13.97
C GLY A 71 -4.81 5.27 -14.05
N SER A 72 -4.95 6.39 -13.33
CA SER A 72 -6.16 7.21 -13.37
C SER A 72 -6.14 8.23 -14.50
N ARG A 73 -7.21 8.25 -15.31
CA ARG A 73 -7.44 9.33 -16.30
C ARG A 73 -7.79 10.68 -15.66
N LYS A 74 -8.15 10.68 -14.37
CA LYS A 74 -8.55 11.89 -13.62
C LYS A 74 -7.60 12.12 -12.46
N LYS A 75 -7.44 13.38 -12.08
CA LYS A 75 -6.72 13.73 -10.86
C LYS A 75 -7.41 13.10 -9.64
N ILE A 76 -6.62 12.39 -8.82
CA ILE A 76 -7.08 11.84 -7.55
C ILE A 76 -7.47 13.02 -6.64
N ARG A 77 -8.72 13.04 -6.16
CA ARG A 77 -9.16 14.05 -5.18
C ARG A 77 -8.40 13.86 -3.87
N LYS A 78 -8.32 14.91 -3.05
CA LYS A 78 -7.80 14.77 -1.69
C LYS A 78 -8.73 13.85 -0.90
N ILE A 79 -8.15 12.84 -0.26
CA ILE A 79 -8.86 11.94 0.66
C ILE A 79 -8.71 12.53 2.06
N SER A 80 -9.82 12.60 2.79
CA SER A 80 -9.80 13.11 4.17
C SER A 80 -9.40 12.04 5.18
N ALA A 81 -8.83 12.46 6.31
CA ALA A 81 -8.52 11.58 7.44
C ALA A 81 -9.71 10.70 7.86
N LYS A 82 -10.93 11.28 7.89
CA LYS A 82 -12.16 10.54 8.23
C LYS A 82 -12.41 9.36 7.29
N GLU A 83 -12.28 9.58 5.98
CA GLU A 83 -12.49 8.52 4.98
C GLU A 83 -11.43 7.42 5.08
N ILE A 84 -10.20 7.78 5.47
CA ILE A 84 -9.11 6.84 5.69
C ILE A 84 -9.40 5.97 6.90
N ILE A 85 -9.73 6.58 8.04
CA ILE A 85 -10.03 5.84 9.28
C ILE A 85 -11.25 4.95 9.12
N GLU A 86 -12.35 5.44 8.52
CA GLU A 86 -13.53 4.59 8.24
C GLU A 86 -13.20 3.38 7.36
N CYS A 87 -12.29 3.55 6.39
CA CYS A 87 -11.85 2.45 5.54
C CYS A 87 -10.90 1.49 6.27
N TYR A 88 -10.02 2.02 7.11
CA TYR A 88 -9.10 1.24 7.95
C TYR A 88 -9.88 0.36 8.91
N GLU A 89 -10.82 0.92 9.68
CA GLU A 89 -11.65 0.18 10.64
C GLU A 89 -12.50 -0.90 9.95
N TYR A 90 -13.03 -0.59 8.75
CA TYR A 90 -13.74 -1.58 7.94
C TYR A 90 -12.83 -2.75 7.54
N ASN A 91 -11.63 -2.46 7.04
CA ASN A 91 -10.66 -3.48 6.64
C ASN A 91 -10.15 -4.29 7.83
N GLU A 92 -9.88 -3.64 8.96
CA GLU A 92 -9.47 -4.29 10.20
C GLU A 92 -10.56 -5.24 10.70
N GLY A 93 -11.82 -4.80 10.71
CA GLY A 93 -12.97 -5.62 11.09
C GLY A 93 -13.16 -6.84 10.18
N LEU A 94 -12.98 -6.66 8.87
CA LEU A 94 -12.96 -7.78 7.92
C LEU A 94 -11.84 -8.77 8.25
N MET A 95 -10.62 -8.29 8.52
CA MET A 95 -9.48 -9.17 8.85
C MET A 95 -9.68 -9.91 10.18
N LYS A 96 -10.16 -9.23 11.23
CA LYS A 96 -10.47 -9.85 12.53
C LYS A 96 -11.55 -10.93 12.41
N SER A 97 -12.55 -10.74 11.55
CA SER A 97 -13.59 -11.75 11.31
C SER A 97 -13.04 -13.07 10.72
N LEU A 98 -11.82 -13.05 10.18
CA LEU A 98 -11.14 -14.20 9.58
C LEU A 98 -10.19 -14.91 10.56
N GLU A 99 -9.84 -14.29 11.70
CA GLU A 99 -8.92 -14.85 12.72
C GLU A 99 -9.47 -16.09 13.46
N GLY A 100 -10.80 -16.33 13.41
CA GLY A 100 -11.45 -17.48 14.06
C GLY A 100 -11.32 -18.81 13.31
N VAL A 101 -10.78 -18.78 12.09
CA VAL A 101 -10.39 -19.95 11.32
C VAL A 101 -8.86 -20.02 11.41
N HIS A 102 -8.24 -21.19 11.39
CA HIS A 102 -6.76 -21.33 11.27
C HIS A 102 -6.25 -20.81 9.90
N GLU A 103 -6.71 -19.64 9.46
CA GLU A 103 -6.39 -19.01 8.18
C GLU A 103 -5.01 -18.37 8.29
N LYS A 104 -4.08 -18.86 7.45
CA LYS A 104 -2.75 -18.28 7.28
C LYS A 104 -2.89 -16.92 6.61
N PHE A 105 -1.88 -16.06 6.72
CA PHE A 105 -1.80 -14.80 5.97
C PHE A 105 -2.12 -14.96 4.46
N LEU A 106 -1.72 -16.08 3.87
CA LEU A 106 -2.04 -16.47 2.49
C LEU A 106 -3.55 -16.53 2.18
N ASP A 107 -4.39 -16.97 3.12
CA ASP A 107 -5.85 -17.00 2.92
C ASP A 107 -6.44 -15.58 2.94
N ARG A 108 -5.83 -14.66 3.71
CA ARG A 108 -6.19 -13.23 3.72
C ARG A 108 -5.87 -12.57 2.38
N ILE A 109 -4.72 -12.89 1.79
CA ILE A 109 -4.33 -12.45 0.44
C ILE A 109 -5.29 -13.00 -0.61
N ALA A 110 -5.57 -14.31 -0.58
CA ALA A 110 -6.45 -14.95 -1.56
C ALA A 110 -7.87 -14.34 -1.58
N ARG A 111 -8.33 -13.77 -0.46
CA ARG A 111 -9.59 -13.01 -0.39
C ARG A 111 -9.44 -11.57 -0.87
N ALA A 112 -8.26 -10.97 -0.70
CA ALA A 112 -7.97 -9.63 -1.20
C ALA A 112 -7.81 -9.56 -2.72
N GLU A 113 -7.58 -10.69 -3.39
CA GLU A 113 -7.74 -10.85 -4.86
C GLU A 113 -9.16 -10.50 -5.36
N LEU A 114 -10.16 -10.39 -4.46
CA LEU A 114 -11.47 -9.80 -4.79
C LEU A 114 -11.44 -8.27 -4.92
N SER A 115 -10.27 -7.65 -4.75
CA SER A 115 -10.06 -6.22 -4.97
C SER A 115 -10.39 -5.84 -6.40
N ARG A 116 -10.90 -4.62 -6.56
CA ARG A 116 -11.07 -4.00 -7.88
C ARG A 116 -9.75 -3.66 -8.56
N GLN A 117 -8.66 -3.68 -7.80
CA GLN A 117 -7.30 -3.36 -8.24
C GLN A 117 -6.39 -4.58 -8.04
N PRO A 118 -6.63 -5.69 -8.75
CA PRO A 118 -5.95 -6.96 -8.51
C PRO A 118 -4.44 -6.83 -8.66
N TYR A 119 -3.95 -6.15 -9.70
CA TYR A 119 -2.50 -6.03 -9.94
C TYR A 119 -1.78 -5.13 -8.93
N VAL A 120 -2.47 -4.15 -8.34
CA VAL A 120 -1.89 -3.34 -7.26
C VAL A 120 -1.82 -4.15 -5.96
N ILE A 121 -2.84 -4.97 -5.69
CA ILE A 121 -2.83 -5.88 -4.53
C ILE A 121 -1.76 -6.94 -4.71
N LYS A 122 -1.65 -7.55 -5.89
CA LYS A 122 -0.59 -8.49 -6.24
C LYS A 122 0.79 -7.90 -5.96
N TYR A 123 1.07 -6.69 -6.43
CA TYR A 123 2.33 -6.00 -6.10
C TYR A 123 2.56 -5.91 -4.59
N VAL A 124 1.54 -5.50 -3.82
CA VAL A 124 1.65 -5.39 -2.35
C VAL A 124 1.95 -6.74 -1.73
N THR A 125 1.30 -7.81 -2.17
CA THR A 125 1.44 -9.14 -1.58
C THR A 125 2.75 -9.79 -1.96
N ASP A 126 3.13 -9.72 -3.24
CA ASP A 126 4.38 -10.29 -3.75
C ASP A 126 5.55 -9.61 -3.04
N THR A 127 5.56 -8.27 -2.97
CA THR A 127 6.64 -7.52 -2.29
C THR A 127 6.76 -7.88 -0.80
N LEU A 128 5.64 -8.04 -0.07
CA LEU A 128 5.70 -8.41 1.36
C LEU A 128 6.17 -9.86 1.58
N MET A 129 5.90 -10.75 0.63
CA MET A 129 6.27 -12.16 0.71
C MET A 129 7.70 -12.41 0.27
N GLU A 130 8.18 -11.64 -0.70
CA GLU A 130 9.54 -11.77 -1.25
C GLU A 130 10.58 -11.04 -0.39
N ALA A 131 10.21 -9.96 0.33
CA ALA A 131 11.13 -9.17 1.15
C ALA A 131 11.99 -9.98 2.17
N PRO A 132 11.47 -11.04 2.83
CA PRO A 132 12.30 -11.91 3.70
C PRO A 132 13.21 -12.89 2.94
N GLU A 133 13.01 -13.06 1.63
CA GLU A 133 13.74 -14.00 0.76
C GLU A 133 14.77 -13.32 -0.17
N GLU A 134 14.86 -11.99 -0.16
CA GLU A 134 15.81 -11.21 -0.99
C GLU A 134 17.29 -11.36 -0.55
N GLU A 135 18.21 -10.87 -1.38
CA GLU A 135 19.67 -10.90 -1.10
C GLU A 135 20.05 -10.13 0.18
N ASP A 136 19.29 -9.09 0.53
CA ASP A 136 19.37 -8.35 1.79
C ASP A 136 18.01 -8.45 2.51
N PRO A 137 17.75 -9.57 3.20
CA PRO A 137 16.40 -9.91 3.65
C PRO A 137 15.97 -9.02 4.82
N LEU A 138 14.74 -8.53 4.73
CA LEU A 138 14.11 -7.82 5.84
C LEU A 138 13.52 -8.81 6.84
N ASP A 139 13.81 -8.61 8.13
CA ASP A 139 13.21 -9.39 9.21
C ASP A 139 11.76 -8.93 9.44
N LEU A 140 10.84 -9.51 8.67
CA LEU A 140 9.40 -9.27 8.78
C LEU A 140 8.74 -10.43 9.51
N THR A 141 8.12 -10.14 10.65
CA THR A 141 7.28 -11.13 11.32
C THR A 141 5.95 -11.30 10.57
N GLU A 142 5.24 -12.41 10.82
CA GLU A 142 3.87 -12.58 10.28
C GLU A 142 2.92 -11.44 10.70
N GLU A 143 3.15 -10.84 11.88
CA GLU A 143 2.39 -9.70 12.39
C GLU A 143 2.70 -8.43 11.60
N ASP A 144 4.00 -8.14 11.33
CA ASP A 144 4.40 -7.01 10.50
C ASP A 144 3.81 -7.11 9.10
N VAL A 145 3.92 -8.28 8.47
CA VAL A 145 3.36 -8.54 7.15
C VAL A 145 1.84 -8.32 7.13
N GLY A 146 1.13 -8.86 8.13
CA GLY A 146 -0.31 -8.67 8.26
C GLY A 146 -0.71 -7.20 8.47
N PHE A 147 0.06 -6.48 9.28
CA PHE A 147 -0.17 -5.07 9.57
C PHE A 147 0.11 -4.18 8.36
N LEU A 148 1.26 -4.34 7.70
CA LEU A 148 1.59 -3.61 6.48
C LEU A 148 0.59 -3.86 5.36
N PHE A 149 0.15 -5.11 5.22
CA PHE A 149 -0.91 -5.45 4.28
C PHE A 149 -2.21 -4.70 4.58
N LEU A 150 -2.63 -4.60 5.85
CA LEU A 150 -3.81 -3.83 6.26
C LEU A 150 -3.67 -2.33 5.92
N LEU A 151 -2.51 -1.72 6.21
CA LEU A 151 -2.27 -0.31 5.89
C LEU A 151 -2.35 -0.07 4.38
N LEU A 152 -1.62 -0.86 3.58
CA LEU A 152 -1.57 -0.71 2.13
C LEU A 152 -2.90 -1.05 1.46
N LYS A 153 -3.63 -2.07 1.96
CA LYS A 153 -4.99 -2.38 1.50
C LYS A 153 -5.93 -1.21 1.72
N THR A 154 -5.82 -0.55 2.87
CA THR A 154 -6.59 0.66 3.17
C THR A 154 -6.30 1.76 2.16
N VAL A 155 -5.01 2.03 1.87
CA VAL A 155 -4.59 2.98 0.85
C VAL A 155 -5.19 2.65 -0.52
N VAL A 156 -5.09 1.39 -0.96
CA VAL A 156 -5.65 0.92 -2.24
C VAL A 156 -7.16 1.17 -2.31
N ASP A 157 -7.89 0.84 -1.24
CA ASP A 157 -9.35 0.96 -1.23
C ASP A 157 -9.83 2.41 -1.22
N VAL A 158 -9.16 3.30 -0.47
CA VAL A 158 -9.55 4.72 -0.46
C VAL A 158 -9.23 5.38 -1.81
N LEU A 159 -8.11 5.01 -2.44
CA LEU A 159 -7.74 5.51 -3.77
C LEU A 159 -8.68 4.96 -4.85
N ASP A 160 -9.13 3.70 -4.76
CA ASP A 160 -10.08 3.15 -5.73
C ASP A 160 -11.45 3.88 -5.70
N LYS A 161 -11.82 4.41 -4.54
CA LYS A 161 -13.08 5.15 -4.30
C LYS A 161 -13.04 6.60 -4.80
N THR A 162 -11.92 7.15 -5.26
CA THR A 162 -11.78 8.59 -5.62
C THR A 162 -12.40 9.02 -6.97
N LYS A 163 -13.56 8.49 -7.35
CA LYS A 163 -14.23 8.89 -8.61
C LYS A 163 -14.70 10.35 -8.61
#